data_AF-A0A8J1ZVT6-F1
#
_entry.id   AF-A0A8J1ZVT6-F1
#
_cell.length_a   1.000
_cell.length_b   1.000
_cell.length_c   1.000
_cell.angle_alpha   90.00
_cell.angle_beta   90.00
_cell.angle_gamma   90.00
#
_symmetry.space_group_name_H-M   'P 1'
#
loop_
_entity.id
_entity.type
_entity.pdbx_description
1 polymer ?
#
loop_
_entity_poly.entity_id
_entity_poly.type
_entity_poly.pdbx_seq_one_letter_code
_entity_poly.pdbx_strand_id
1 'polypeptide(L)'
;MDIVVTEADGLPEGSYVSIRIGDTRRQGPYRENETFRFAPSQHATMKVDLFQYLGGTTVGMYKLKSDEGHVERVSLPGGVSVSCKCLWEQSVVEAERNSKKTNDESSSEPRSKLRQSRHAATLAATKYLDDNAVQSTLQSMVRCLLDAQPKDALNFMAMHISALVQEKRIAEGGACTIDDAIDVTRREDVTTSTSRQQEQKTTMPSDIQVDQKEKGASTDEVEQESASKEEETTAKEEETTAKGEQASPKDEESPTTATDASPAASLLSSGERHKRSRKRAMKRKKSRARRRSSNKRSKPMLTRPKTRKKRK
;
A
#
# COMPACT_ATOMS: atom_id res chain seq x y z
N MET A 1 20.49 7.03 2.47
CA MET A 1 21.09 7.69 1.30
C MET A 1 20.27 8.92 1.04
N ASP A 2 20.90 10.08 0.99
CA ASP A 2 20.23 11.36 0.86
C ASP A 2 20.62 11.97 -0.48
N ILE A 3 19.63 12.43 -1.24
CA ILE A 3 19.83 13.06 -2.55
C ILE A 3 19.37 14.49 -2.44
N VAL A 4 20.28 15.42 -2.70
CA VAL A 4 20.00 16.86 -2.69
C VAL A 4 19.84 17.34 -4.12
N VAL A 5 18.74 18.05 -4.39
CA VAL A 5 18.54 18.73 -5.68
C VAL A 5 19.20 20.10 -5.57
N THR A 6 20.29 20.34 -6.28
CA THR A 6 21.07 21.58 -6.16
C THR A 6 20.45 22.72 -6.98
N GLU A 7 20.50 22.60 -8.30
CA GLU A 7 20.16 23.67 -9.24
C GLU A 7 19.35 23.09 -10.41
N ALA A 8 18.48 23.91 -11.00
CA ALA A 8 17.78 23.56 -12.23
C ALA A 8 17.46 24.82 -13.04
N ASP A 9 17.92 24.84 -14.29
CA ASP A 9 17.69 25.95 -15.20
C ASP A 9 16.47 25.72 -16.08
N GLY A 10 15.67 26.76 -16.27
CA GLY A 10 14.54 26.75 -17.22
C GLY A 10 13.32 25.94 -16.76
N LEU A 11 13.19 25.63 -15.48
CA LEU A 11 11.99 24.97 -14.95
C LEU A 11 10.82 25.95 -14.85
N PRO A 12 9.62 25.58 -15.35
CA PRO A 12 8.41 26.34 -15.07
C PRO A 12 8.13 26.43 -13.56
N GLU A 13 7.59 27.55 -13.11
CA GLU A 13 7.18 27.72 -11.71
C GLU A 13 6.15 26.65 -11.32
N GLY A 14 6.28 26.11 -10.10
CA GLY A 14 5.40 25.03 -9.62
C GLY A 14 5.68 23.66 -10.23
N SER A 15 6.88 23.43 -10.77
CA SER A 15 7.32 22.10 -11.19
C SER A 15 7.46 21.14 -10.01
N TYR A 16 7.30 19.85 -10.27
CA TYR A 16 7.43 18.75 -9.32
C TYR A 16 8.57 17.83 -9.76
N VAL A 17 9.35 17.36 -8.79
CA VAL A 17 10.41 16.37 -9.01
C VAL A 17 9.95 15.01 -8.51
N SER A 18 10.24 13.97 -9.29
CA SER A 18 10.02 12.58 -8.91
C SER A 18 11.30 11.78 -9.08
N ILE A 19 11.89 11.35 -7.97
CA ILE A 19 13.11 10.55 -7.94
C ILE A 19 12.74 9.10 -7.64
N ARG A 20 13.20 8.17 -8.47
CA ARG A 20 13.01 6.73 -8.32
C ARG A 20 14.36 6.02 -8.22
N ILE A 21 14.52 5.18 -7.21
CA ILE A 21 15.69 4.31 -6.99
C ILE A 21 15.16 2.90 -6.73
N GLY A 22 15.42 1.97 -7.65
CA GLY A 22 14.81 0.64 -7.64
C GLY A 22 13.28 0.71 -7.58
N ASP A 23 12.72 0.19 -6.49
CA ASP A 23 11.27 0.16 -6.24
C ASP A 23 10.74 1.37 -5.46
N THR A 24 11.63 2.18 -4.87
CA THR A 24 11.22 3.34 -4.06
C THR A 24 11.08 4.57 -4.94
N ARG A 25 9.93 5.26 -4.83
CA ARG A 25 9.65 6.55 -5.49
C ARG A 25 9.38 7.62 -4.44
N ARG A 26 10.04 8.77 -4.56
CA ARG A 26 9.73 10.00 -3.82
C ARG A 26 9.33 11.08 -4.81
N GLN A 27 8.29 11.84 -4.50
CA GLN A 27 7.81 12.94 -5.32
C GLN A 27 7.46 14.13 -4.43
N GLY A 28 7.84 15.33 -4.86
CA GLY A 28 7.59 16.58 -4.15
C GLY A 28 7.60 17.78 -5.11
N PRO A 29 7.14 18.96 -4.66
CA PRO A 29 7.37 20.20 -5.38
C PRO A 29 8.88 20.44 -5.52
N TYR A 30 9.32 21.05 -6.62
CA TYR A 30 10.72 21.44 -6.78
C TYR A 30 11.07 22.56 -5.79
N ARG A 31 12.12 22.35 -5.00
CA ARG A 31 12.78 23.38 -4.21
C ARG A 31 14.28 23.17 -4.30
N GLU A 32 15.01 24.26 -4.49
CA GLU A 32 16.47 24.25 -4.43
C GLU A 32 16.92 23.75 -3.05
N ASN A 33 17.95 22.91 -3.06
CA ASN A 33 18.52 22.26 -1.88
C ASN A 33 17.56 21.34 -1.12
N GLU A 34 16.46 20.89 -1.73
CA GLU A 34 15.59 19.89 -1.11
C GLU A 34 16.26 18.51 -1.07
N THR A 35 16.20 17.90 0.11
CA THR A 35 16.81 16.59 0.36
C THR A 35 15.76 15.49 0.34
N PHE A 36 15.92 14.54 -0.57
CA PHE A 36 15.10 13.33 -0.67
C PHE A 36 15.82 12.16 -0.01
N ARG A 37 15.23 11.65 1.08
CA ARG A 37 15.78 10.53 1.85
C ARG A 37 15.28 9.18 1.33
N PHE A 38 16.23 8.31 1.01
CA PHE A 38 16.01 6.94 0.57
C PHE A 38 16.66 5.95 1.53
N ALA A 39 16.02 4.78 1.66
CA ALA A 39 16.67 3.64 2.30
C ALA A 39 17.94 3.27 1.51
N PRO A 40 19.02 2.84 2.18
CA PRO A 40 20.21 2.33 1.48
C PRO A 40 19.78 1.20 0.53
N SER A 41 20.13 1.31 -0.74
CA SER A 41 19.80 0.31 -1.75
C SER A 41 21.03 0.00 -2.59
N GLN A 42 21.14 -1.22 -3.09
CA GLN A 42 22.24 -1.65 -3.97
C GLN A 42 21.96 -1.34 -5.45
N HIS A 43 20.95 -0.54 -5.76
CA HIS A 43 20.59 -0.25 -7.13
C HIS A 43 21.58 0.73 -7.76
N ALA A 44 22.15 0.35 -8.91
CA ALA A 44 23.12 1.16 -9.64
C ALA A 44 22.49 2.30 -10.46
N THR A 45 21.16 2.32 -10.60
CA THR A 45 20.45 3.29 -11.45
C THR A 45 19.40 4.06 -10.67
N MET A 46 19.29 5.34 -11.02
CA MET A 46 18.28 6.27 -10.53
C MET A 46 17.59 6.93 -11.71
N LYS A 47 16.28 7.14 -11.60
CA LYS A 47 15.48 7.87 -12.59
C LYS A 47 14.92 9.14 -11.96
N VAL A 48 15.13 10.28 -12.62
CA VAL A 48 14.58 11.58 -12.23
C VAL A 48 13.61 12.02 -13.31
N ASP A 49 12.34 12.18 -12.94
CA ASP A 49 11.28 12.68 -13.80
C ASP A 49 10.82 14.06 -13.30
N LEU A 50 10.68 15.02 -14.22
CA LEU A 50 10.20 16.38 -13.95
C LEU A 50 8.77 16.54 -14.48
N PHE A 51 7.89 17.13 -13.68
CA PHE A 51 6.48 17.31 -14.02
C PHE A 51 6.06 18.76 -13.82
N GLN A 52 5.27 19.29 -14.74
CA GLN A 52 4.59 20.57 -14.54
C GLN A 52 3.23 20.33 -13.89
N TYR A 53 2.88 21.13 -12.88
CA TYR A 53 1.55 21.08 -12.29
C TYR A 53 0.52 21.71 -13.22
N LEU A 54 -0.34 20.88 -13.81
CA LEU A 54 -1.40 21.33 -14.72
C LEU A 54 -2.67 21.80 -13.98
N GLY A 55 -2.73 21.63 -12.66
CA GLY A 55 -3.90 21.97 -11.84
C GLY A 55 -4.47 20.80 -11.05
N GLY A 56 -5.43 21.09 -10.18
CA GLY A 56 -6.05 20.11 -9.31
C GLY A 56 -7.50 20.45 -9.03
N THR A 57 -8.31 19.40 -8.86
CA THR A 57 -9.72 19.51 -8.50
C THR A 57 -10.01 18.50 -7.41
N THR A 58 -10.69 18.93 -6.35
CA THR A 58 -11.13 18.04 -5.29
C THR A 58 -12.37 17.27 -5.73
N VAL A 59 -12.25 15.94 -5.79
CA VAL A 59 -13.37 15.05 -6.13
C VAL A 59 -14.00 14.49 -4.86
N GLY A 60 -15.31 14.67 -4.71
CA GLY A 60 -16.04 14.20 -3.54
C GLY A 60 -16.27 12.69 -3.55
N MET A 61 -15.67 11.96 -2.60
CA MET A 61 -15.75 10.49 -2.55
C MET A 61 -17.17 9.93 -2.40
N TYR A 62 -18.13 10.71 -1.91
CA TYR A 62 -19.51 10.25 -1.68
C TYR A 62 -20.20 9.77 -2.96
N LYS A 63 -19.90 10.38 -4.12
CA LYS A 63 -20.47 9.94 -5.42
C LYS A 63 -19.85 8.63 -5.89
N LEU A 64 -18.53 8.52 -5.74
CA LEU A 64 -17.75 7.35 -6.13
C LEU A 64 -18.15 6.11 -5.30
N LYS A 65 -18.46 6.29 -4.00
CA LYS A 65 -18.87 5.19 -3.12
C LYS A 65 -20.30 4.69 -3.35
N SER A 66 -21.19 5.54 -3.89
CA SER A 66 -22.62 5.21 -3.95
C SER A 66 -22.97 4.36 -5.17
N ASP A 67 -22.24 4.52 -6.27
CA ASP A 67 -22.54 3.88 -7.55
C ASP A 67 -21.31 3.07 -8.00
N GLU A 68 -21.37 1.74 -7.89
CA GLU A 68 -20.35 0.84 -8.43
C GLU A 68 -20.27 1.03 -9.95
N GLY A 69 -19.21 1.68 -10.41
CA GLY A 69 -19.01 2.03 -11.82
C GLY A 69 -19.20 3.51 -12.15
N HIS A 70 -19.39 4.39 -11.16
CA HIS A 70 -19.37 5.83 -11.38
C HIS A 70 -18.03 6.27 -12.01
N VAL A 71 -18.12 6.97 -13.14
CA VAL A 71 -16.97 7.61 -13.80
C VAL A 71 -17.15 9.11 -13.66
N GLU A 72 -16.29 9.75 -12.86
CA GLU A 72 -16.30 11.20 -12.68
C GLU A 72 -15.30 11.83 -13.65
N ARG A 73 -15.79 12.67 -14.57
CA ARG A 73 -14.94 13.43 -15.47
C ARG A 73 -14.57 14.76 -14.81
N VAL A 74 -13.29 14.94 -14.56
CA VAL A 74 -12.68 16.14 -13.99
C VAL A 74 -12.08 16.96 -15.13
N SER A 75 -12.43 18.24 -15.20
CA SER A 75 -11.77 19.19 -16.09
C SER A 75 -10.73 19.97 -15.29
N LEU A 76 -9.52 20.08 -15.82
CA LEU A 76 -8.44 20.88 -15.27
C LEU A 76 -8.33 22.21 -16.05
N PRO A 77 -7.72 23.25 -15.47
CA PRO A 77 -7.34 24.43 -16.23
C PRO A 77 -6.41 24.03 -17.39
N GLY A 78 -6.53 24.71 -18.54
CA GLY A 78 -5.83 24.34 -19.77
C GLY A 78 -6.59 23.36 -20.68
N GLY A 79 -7.86 23.07 -20.40
CA GLY A 79 -8.73 22.28 -21.28
C GLY A 79 -8.48 20.76 -21.25
N VAL A 80 -7.58 20.30 -20.36
CA VAL A 80 -7.34 18.88 -20.12
C VAL A 80 -8.49 18.30 -19.31
N SER A 81 -9.00 17.14 -19.72
CA SER A 81 -10.03 16.43 -18.97
C SER A 81 -9.59 15.01 -18.67
N VAL A 82 -9.80 14.58 -17.42
CA VAL A 82 -9.43 13.26 -16.91
C VAL A 82 -10.69 12.56 -16.41
N SER A 83 -10.89 11.31 -16.79
CA SER A 83 -11.99 10.48 -16.27
C SER A 83 -11.46 9.56 -15.18
N CYS A 84 -11.95 9.72 -13.96
CA CYS A 84 -11.59 8.91 -12.82
C CYS A 84 -12.68 7.87 -12.54
N LYS A 85 -12.29 6.62 -12.36
CA LYS A 85 -13.15 5.52 -11.92
C LYS A 85 -12.50 4.87 -10.70
N CYS A 86 -13.20 4.85 -9.57
CA CYS A 86 -12.74 4.10 -8.40
C CYS A 86 -13.19 2.64 -8.53
N LEU A 87 -12.24 1.72 -8.48
CA LEU A 87 -12.49 0.29 -8.35
C LEU A 87 -12.26 -0.04 -6.89
N TRP A 88 -13.34 -0.23 -6.13
CA TRP A 88 -13.21 -0.79 -4.77
C TRP A 88 -12.92 -2.28 -4.92
N GLU A 89 -11.83 -2.72 -4.30
CA GLU A 89 -11.23 -4.05 -4.45
C GLU A 89 -12.12 -5.21 -3.99
N GLN A 90 -13.28 -4.92 -3.39
CA GLN A 90 -14.26 -5.93 -3.01
C GLN A 90 -14.85 -6.70 -4.20
N SER A 91 -14.74 -6.21 -5.44
CA SER A 91 -15.26 -6.89 -6.64
C SER A 91 -14.19 -7.48 -7.58
N VAL A 92 -12.89 -7.35 -7.28
CA VAL A 92 -11.83 -7.86 -8.16
C VAL A 92 -11.80 -9.40 -8.16
N VAL A 93 -12.25 -10.02 -7.07
CA VAL A 93 -12.36 -11.48 -6.96
C VAL A 93 -13.46 -12.06 -7.89
N GLU A 94 -14.47 -11.26 -8.26
CA GLU A 94 -15.58 -11.73 -9.11
C GLU A 94 -15.43 -11.32 -10.59
N ALA A 95 -14.77 -10.19 -10.86
CA ALA A 95 -14.56 -9.73 -12.24
C ALA A 95 -13.64 -10.66 -13.05
N GLU A 96 -12.62 -11.27 -12.42
CA GLU A 96 -11.73 -12.22 -13.12
C GLU A 96 -12.38 -13.58 -13.39
N ARG A 97 -13.48 -13.93 -12.71
CA ARG A 97 -14.23 -15.17 -13.00
C ARG A 97 -15.08 -15.09 -14.27
N ASN A 98 -15.41 -13.90 -14.75
CA ASN A 98 -16.34 -13.72 -15.87
C ASN A 98 -15.71 -13.29 -17.20
N SER A 99 -14.40 -13.04 -17.26
CA SER A 99 -13.73 -12.61 -18.51
C SER A 99 -13.11 -13.73 -19.36
N LYS A 100 -13.33 -15.02 -19.01
CA LYS A 100 -12.67 -16.16 -19.68
C LYS A 100 -13.57 -16.96 -20.63
N LYS A 101 -14.46 -16.30 -21.39
CA LYS A 101 -15.23 -16.96 -22.47
C LYS A 101 -15.53 -16.01 -23.65
N THR A 102 -14.51 -15.66 -24.43
CA THR A 102 -14.58 -15.38 -25.88
C THR A 102 -13.13 -15.43 -26.38
N ASN A 103 -12.70 -16.45 -27.15
CA ASN A 103 -12.52 -16.41 -28.62
C ASN A 103 -11.89 -15.09 -29.11
N ASP A 104 -10.82 -15.02 -29.89
CA ASP A 104 -10.29 -15.95 -30.87
C ASP A 104 -8.87 -15.49 -31.32
N GLU A 105 -8.14 -16.47 -31.82
CA GLU A 105 -6.89 -16.55 -32.57
C GLU A 105 -6.27 -15.25 -33.19
N SER A 106 -5.06 -14.89 -32.74
CA SER A 106 -3.98 -14.45 -33.65
C SER A 106 -2.61 -14.46 -32.95
N SER A 107 -1.65 -15.07 -33.62
CA SER A 107 -0.33 -15.46 -33.13
C SER A 107 0.62 -14.29 -32.92
N SER A 108 1.06 -14.06 -31.68
CA SER A 108 2.41 -13.57 -31.37
C SER A 108 2.77 -13.91 -29.92
N GLU A 109 4.07 -14.02 -29.66
CA GLU A 109 4.70 -14.97 -28.73
C GLU A 109 4.43 -14.82 -27.20
N PRO A 110 4.57 -15.91 -26.41
CA PRO A 110 4.05 -15.99 -25.04
C PRO A 110 5.09 -15.63 -23.97
N ARG A 111 5.29 -14.35 -23.65
CA ARG A 111 6.04 -13.92 -22.44
C ARG A 111 5.17 -13.52 -21.24
N SER A 112 3.84 -13.50 -21.39
CA SER A 112 2.92 -13.03 -20.34
C SER A 112 2.40 -14.12 -19.38
N LYS A 113 2.55 -15.41 -19.71
CA LYS A 113 2.00 -16.53 -18.91
C LYS A 113 2.68 -16.75 -17.55
N LEU A 114 3.95 -16.33 -17.40
CA LEU A 114 4.69 -16.48 -16.14
C LEU A 114 4.21 -15.53 -15.04
N ARG A 115 3.70 -14.34 -15.38
CA ARG A 115 3.27 -13.34 -14.39
C ARG A 115 1.92 -13.69 -13.77
N GLN A 116 1.00 -14.29 -14.53
CA GLN A 116 -0.30 -14.76 -14.02
C GLN A 116 -0.13 -15.94 -13.04
N SER A 117 0.90 -16.78 -13.24
CA SER A 117 1.20 -17.91 -12.34
C SER A 117 1.58 -17.46 -10.92
N ARG A 118 2.41 -16.40 -10.79
CA ARG A 118 2.81 -15.88 -9.47
C ARG A 118 1.62 -15.35 -8.68
N HIS A 119 0.76 -14.55 -9.31
CA HIS A 119 -0.44 -14.02 -8.64
C HIS A 119 -1.40 -15.14 -8.20
N ALA A 120 -1.63 -16.13 -9.06
CA ALA A 120 -2.46 -17.28 -8.73
C ALA A 120 -1.89 -18.10 -7.55
N ALA A 121 -0.56 -18.30 -7.52
CA ALA A 121 0.11 -18.97 -6.40
C ALA A 121 -0.02 -18.16 -5.10
N THR A 122 0.10 -16.83 -5.16
CA THR A 122 -0.10 -15.96 -3.99
C THR A 122 -1.54 -16.02 -3.48
N LEU A 123 -2.54 -16.03 -4.37
CA LEU A 123 -3.95 -16.18 -3.98
C LEU A 123 -4.26 -17.55 -3.38
N ALA A 124 -3.66 -18.62 -3.93
CA ALA A 124 -3.81 -19.95 -3.37
C ALA A 124 -3.17 -20.06 -1.98
N ALA A 125 -1.99 -19.47 -1.79
CA ALA A 125 -1.29 -19.47 -0.51
C ALA A 125 -2.04 -18.65 0.56
N THR A 126 -2.50 -17.44 0.22
CA THR A 126 -3.30 -16.60 1.13
C THR A 126 -4.59 -17.31 1.54
N LYS A 127 -5.31 -17.88 0.58
CA LYS A 127 -6.51 -18.68 0.86
C LYS A 127 -6.22 -19.85 1.81
N TYR A 128 -5.11 -20.57 1.61
CA TYR A 128 -4.73 -21.67 2.50
C TYR A 128 -4.47 -21.18 3.94
N LEU A 129 -3.78 -20.05 4.11
CA LEU A 129 -3.51 -19.46 5.42
C LEU A 129 -4.80 -19.04 6.14
N ASP A 130 -5.76 -18.50 5.38
CA ASP A 130 -7.07 -18.08 5.88
C ASP A 130 -7.96 -19.28 6.24
N ASP A 131 -8.09 -20.27 5.34
CA ASP A 131 -8.92 -21.46 5.52
C ASP A 131 -8.48 -22.28 6.75
N ASN A 132 -7.18 -22.31 7.05
CA ASN A 132 -6.62 -23.02 8.20
C ASN A 132 -6.44 -22.14 9.45
N ALA A 133 -6.83 -20.85 9.38
CA ALA A 133 -6.69 -19.87 10.44
C ALA A 133 -5.24 -19.77 10.98
N VAL A 134 -4.24 -19.97 10.11
CA VAL A 134 -2.81 -19.97 10.51
C VAL A 134 -2.40 -18.57 10.96
N GLN A 135 -2.84 -17.54 10.24
CA GLN A 135 -2.48 -16.16 10.54
C GLN A 135 -3.04 -15.70 11.89
N SER A 136 -4.31 -15.99 12.20
CA SER A 136 -4.92 -15.63 13.49
C SER A 136 -4.28 -16.40 14.64
N THR A 137 -3.95 -17.68 14.44
CA THR A 137 -3.26 -18.51 15.42
C THR A 137 -1.88 -17.95 15.77
N LEU A 138 -1.06 -17.63 14.77
CA LEU A 138 0.26 -17.04 14.98
C LEU A 138 0.18 -15.67 15.69
N GLN A 139 -0.77 -14.81 15.29
CA GLN A 139 -0.96 -13.52 15.93
C GLN A 139 -1.37 -13.66 17.41
N SER A 140 -2.25 -14.60 17.74
CA SER A 140 -2.65 -14.87 19.12
C SER A 140 -1.46 -15.37 19.95
N MET A 141 -0.69 -16.31 19.39
CA MET A 141 0.50 -16.87 20.05
C MET A 141 1.55 -15.80 20.34
N VAL A 142 1.81 -14.90 19.38
CA VAL A 142 2.77 -13.79 19.57
C VAL A 142 2.30 -12.82 20.66
N ARG A 143 1.00 -12.51 20.73
CA ARG A 143 0.45 -11.67 21.82
C ARG A 143 0.67 -12.33 23.18
N CYS A 144 0.33 -13.62 23.31
CA CYS A 144 0.56 -14.37 24.55
C CYS A 144 2.04 -14.42 24.94
N LEU A 145 2.95 -14.52 23.97
CA LEU A 145 4.40 -14.52 24.21
C LEU A 145 4.89 -13.15 24.71
N LEU A 146 4.42 -12.06 24.11
CA LEU A 146 4.76 -10.69 24.52
C LEU A 146 4.21 -10.33 25.91
N ASP A 147 3.05 -10.88 26.28
CA ASP A 147 2.43 -10.67 27.60
C ASP A 147 3.13 -11.49 28.70
N ALA A 148 3.44 -12.76 28.42
CA ALA A 148 4.03 -13.67 29.42
C ALA A 148 5.55 -13.53 29.57
N GLN A 149 6.25 -13.05 28.53
CA GLN A 149 7.72 -12.92 28.47
C GLN A 149 8.48 -14.09 29.10
N PRO A 150 8.24 -15.33 28.66
CA PRO A 150 8.89 -16.50 29.24
C PRO A 150 10.39 -16.49 28.97
N LYS A 151 11.18 -17.07 29.88
CA LYS A 151 12.63 -17.24 29.70
C LYS A 151 12.98 -18.11 28.49
N ASP A 152 12.12 -19.08 28.16
CA ASP A 152 12.24 -19.91 26.97
C ASP A 152 11.01 -19.74 26.07
N ALA A 153 11.17 -18.90 25.05
CA ALA A 153 10.13 -18.57 24.09
C ALA A 153 9.72 -19.76 23.20
N LEU A 154 10.67 -20.63 22.83
CA LEU A 154 10.41 -21.74 21.91
C LEU A 154 9.56 -22.82 22.57
N ASN A 155 9.89 -23.19 23.80
CA ASN A 155 9.12 -24.17 24.56
C ASN A 155 7.68 -23.68 24.81
N PHE A 156 7.51 -22.39 25.14
CA PHE A 156 6.19 -21.78 25.31
C PHE A 156 5.33 -21.87 24.03
N MET A 157 5.91 -21.58 22.86
CA MET A 157 5.19 -21.71 21.58
C MET A 157 4.80 -23.16 21.27
N ALA A 158 5.69 -24.12 21.52
CA ALA A 158 5.40 -25.54 21.31
C ALA A 158 4.23 -26.00 22.20
N MET A 159 4.23 -25.61 23.48
CA MET A 159 3.12 -25.87 24.40
C MET A 159 1.81 -25.23 23.90
N HIS A 160 1.84 -23.98 23.44
CA HIS A 160 0.65 -23.29 22.94
C HIS A 160 0.05 -23.98 21.72
N ILE A 161 0.88 -24.38 20.75
CA ILE A 161 0.42 -25.12 19.57
C ILE A 161 -0.17 -26.48 19.97
N SER A 162 0.46 -27.20 20.91
CA SER A 162 -0.06 -28.49 21.39
C SER A 162 -1.45 -28.37 22.05
N ALA A 163 -1.68 -27.31 22.83
CA ALA A 163 -2.96 -27.01 23.45
C ALA A 163 -4.04 -26.71 22.40
N LEU A 164 -3.72 -25.93 21.36
CA LEU A 164 -4.64 -25.64 20.26
C LEU A 164 -4.99 -26.89 19.45
N VAL A 165 -4.03 -27.79 19.22
CA VAL A 165 -4.30 -29.09 18.56
C VAL A 165 -5.26 -29.93 19.39
N GLN A 166 -5.08 -29.95 20.72
CA GLN A 166 -5.98 -30.67 21.62
C GLN A 166 -7.39 -30.07 21.63
N GLU A 167 -7.52 -28.74 21.66
CA GLU A 167 -8.81 -28.05 21.60
C GLU A 167 -9.55 -28.36 20.29
N LYS A 168 -8.85 -28.31 19.15
CA LYS A 168 -9.44 -28.67 17.85
C LYS A 168 -9.95 -30.12 17.84
N ARG A 169 -9.20 -31.07 18.40
CA ARG A 169 -9.63 -32.48 18.50
C ARG A 169 -10.91 -32.64 19.31
N ILE A 170 -11.05 -31.90 20.42
CA ILE A 170 -12.25 -31.91 21.25
C ILE A 170 -13.43 -31.29 20.49
N ALA A 171 -13.22 -30.17 19.79
CA ALA A 171 -14.24 -29.45 19.04
C ALA A 171 -14.79 -30.25 17.85
N GLU A 172 -13.95 -31.02 17.17
CA GLU A 172 -14.35 -31.85 16.03
C GLU A 172 -15.12 -33.12 16.44
N GLY A 173 -15.40 -33.31 17.74
CA GLY A 173 -16.20 -34.43 18.22
C GLY A 173 -15.51 -35.77 18.07
N GLY A 174 -14.18 -35.77 17.95
CA GLY A 174 -13.35 -36.96 18.05
C GLY A 174 -13.41 -37.50 19.48
N ALA A 175 -14.48 -38.24 19.78
CA ALA A 175 -14.47 -39.17 20.90
C ALA A 175 -13.32 -40.14 20.64
N CYS A 176 -12.17 -39.91 21.27
CA CYS A 176 -11.12 -40.92 21.36
C CYS A 176 -11.76 -42.17 21.97
N THR A 177 -12.10 -43.13 21.12
CA THR A 177 -12.28 -44.51 21.56
C THR A 177 -10.96 -44.91 22.19
N ILE A 178 -11.02 -45.30 23.45
CA ILE A 178 -9.87 -45.59 24.33
C ILE A 178 -9.02 -46.77 23.81
N ASP A 179 -9.46 -47.45 22.75
CA ASP A 179 -8.85 -48.66 22.22
C ASP A 179 -7.54 -48.45 21.43
N ASP A 180 -7.21 -47.22 21.01
CA ASP A 180 -5.92 -46.95 20.30
C ASP A 180 -4.74 -46.63 21.25
N ALA A 181 -4.95 -46.67 22.57
CA ALA A 181 -3.91 -46.33 23.55
C ALA A 181 -3.05 -47.51 24.03
N ILE A 182 -3.20 -48.72 23.46
CA ILE A 182 -2.50 -49.94 23.98
C ILE A 182 -1.32 -50.42 23.12
N ASP A 183 -1.04 -49.86 21.92
CA ASP A 183 -0.01 -50.43 21.02
C ASP A 183 1.24 -49.56 20.78
N VAL A 184 1.73 -48.84 21.79
CA VAL A 184 2.99 -48.04 21.69
C VAL A 184 3.99 -48.33 22.83
N THR A 185 3.83 -49.42 23.58
CA THR A 185 4.78 -49.81 24.65
C THR A 185 5.45 -51.18 24.47
N ARG A 186 5.38 -51.81 23.29
CA ARG A 186 6.02 -53.13 23.08
C ARG A 186 6.88 -53.19 21.83
N ARG A 187 7.97 -52.41 21.78
CA ARG A 187 9.07 -52.67 20.84
C ARG A 187 10.41 -52.06 21.28
N GLU A 188 10.83 -52.38 22.49
CA GLU A 188 12.25 -52.42 22.85
C GLU A 188 12.55 -53.83 23.36
N ASP A 189 13.29 -54.60 22.57
CA ASP A 189 14.12 -55.76 22.96
C ASP A 189 14.45 -56.60 21.71
N VAL A 190 15.44 -56.19 20.93
CA VAL A 190 16.33 -57.14 20.19
C VAL A 190 17.73 -56.55 20.18
N THR A 191 18.53 -57.05 21.12
CA THR A 191 19.97 -56.89 21.17
C THR A 191 20.69 -57.86 20.23
N THR A 192 21.96 -57.54 19.97
CA THR A 192 23.12 -58.43 19.73
C THR A 192 23.48 -58.89 18.30
N SER A 193 24.46 -58.17 17.74
CA SER A 193 25.80 -58.65 17.30
C SER A 193 25.95 -59.65 16.14
N THR A 194 26.68 -59.25 15.09
CA THR A 194 27.69 -60.11 14.44
C THR A 194 28.78 -59.27 13.78
N SER A 195 30.01 -59.56 14.21
CA SER A 195 31.31 -59.10 13.73
C SER A 195 31.69 -59.78 12.42
N ARG A 196 32.27 -59.07 11.45
CA ARG A 196 33.31 -59.65 10.56
C ARG A 196 34.17 -58.60 9.87
N GLN A 197 35.47 -58.86 9.97
CA GLN A 197 36.63 -58.16 9.43
C GLN A 197 36.57 -57.99 7.91
N GLN A 198 37.10 -56.87 7.40
CA GLN A 198 38.10 -56.93 6.33
C GLN A 198 38.93 -55.63 6.26
N GLU A 199 40.24 -55.83 6.33
CA GLU A 199 41.31 -54.86 6.14
C GLU A 199 41.41 -54.42 4.67
N GLN A 200 41.75 -53.15 4.45
CA GLN A 200 42.48 -52.57 3.29
C GLN A 200 42.65 -51.08 3.62
N LYS A 201 43.78 -50.59 4.16
CA LYS A 201 45.08 -50.35 3.51
C LYS A 201 44.93 -49.64 2.15
N THR A 202 44.98 -48.30 2.13
CA THR A 202 46.03 -47.49 1.44
C THR A 202 45.72 -45.97 1.42
N THR A 203 46.71 -45.19 1.86
CA THR A 203 47.22 -43.89 1.34
C THR A 203 46.38 -42.59 1.39
N MET A 204 46.97 -41.61 2.10
CA MET A 204 46.76 -40.16 2.07
C MET A 204 47.12 -39.55 0.70
N PRO A 205 46.62 -38.34 0.37
CA PRO A 205 47.47 -37.14 0.43
C PRO A 205 46.68 -35.87 0.89
N SER A 206 47.17 -35.14 1.89
CA SER A 206 48.00 -33.91 1.81
C SER A 206 47.22 -32.58 1.67
N ASP A 207 47.45 -31.71 2.67
CA ASP A 207 47.66 -30.26 2.58
C ASP A 207 46.72 -29.39 1.74
N ILE A 208 45.84 -28.66 2.44
CA ILE A 208 45.46 -27.29 2.05
C ILE A 208 45.71 -26.40 3.24
N GLN A 209 46.86 -25.71 3.20
CA GLN A 209 47.18 -24.56 4.01
C GLN A 209 46.33 -23.36 3.54
N VAL A 210 45.65 -22.68 4.46
CA VAL A 210 45.13 -21.34 4.21
C VAL A 210 45.88 -20.38 5.12
N ASP A 211 46.65 -19.54 4.45
CA ASP A 211 47.44 -18.41 4.91
C ASP A 211 46.71 -17.54 5.95
N GLN A 212 47.32 -17.43 7.13
CA GLN A 212 47.19 -16.28 8.00
C GLN A 212 48.31 -15.30 7.64
N LYS A 213 47.95 -14.14 7.11
CA LYS A 213 48.89 -13.02 6.93
C LYS A 213 48.48 -11.85 7.81
N GLU A 214 49.12 -11.78 8.97
CA GLU A 214 49.28 -10.57 9.75
C GLU A 214 50.31 -9.62 9.11
N LYS A 215 50.00 -8.31 9.18
CA LYS A 215 50.88 -7.12 9.28
C LYS A 215 50.12 -5.92 8.67
N GLY A 216 49.91 -4.80 9.33
CA GLY A 216 50.32 -4.32 10.65
C GLY A 216 50.06 -2.80 10.74
N ALA A 217 50.07 -2.30 11.99
CA ALA A 217 50.47 -0.96 12.44
C ALA A 217 49.86 0.31 11.79
N SER A 218 49.06 1.05 12.57
CA SER A 218 49.42 2.38 13.17
C SER A 218 48.15 2.99 13.80
N THR A 219 48.16 3.28 15.11
CA THR A 219 48.44 4.59 15.73
C THR A 219 47.39 5.66 15.38
N ASP A 220 46.46 5.95 16.29
CA ASP A 220 46.49 7.21 17.05
C ASP A 220 45.34 7.26 18.05
N GLU A 221 45.74 7.45 19.31
CA GLU A 221 44.90 7.88 20.41
C GLU A 221 44.51 9.34 20.19
N VAL A 222 43.21 9.64 20.22
CA VAL A 222 42.76 10.99 20.55
C VAL A 222 41.66 10.86 21.59
N GLU A 223 42.06 11.17 22.82
CA GLU A 223 41.19 11.60 23.91
C GLU A 223 40.21 12.65 23.39
N GLN A 224 38.92 12.45 23.63
CA GLN A 224 37.99 13.57 23.60
C GLN A 224 37.35 13.70 24.97
N GLU A 225 37.90 14.65 25.71
CA GLU A 225 37.44 15.17 26.97
C GLU A 225 35.95 15.48 26.94
N SER A 226 35.29 14.97 27.97
CA SER A 226 34.10 15.57 28.55
C SER A 226 34.38 17.00 28.99
N ALA A 227 33.75 17.98 28.35
CA ALA A 227 33.62 19.33 28.88
C ALA A 227 32.17 19.82 28.68
N SER A 228 31.46 19.82 29.80
CA SER A 228 30.29 20.63 30.10
C SER A 228 30.44 22.08 29.61
N LYS A 229 29.42 22.60 28.92
CA LYS A 229 29.12 24.03 28.98
C LYS A 229 27.61 24.28 28.92
N GLU A 230 27.10 24.66 30.08
CA GLU A 230 25.87 25.39 30.31
C GLU A 230 25.97 26.79 29.68
N GLU A 231 24.90 27.23 29.03
CA GLU A 231 24.54 28.63 28.70
C GLU A 231 23.10 28.53 28.17
N GLU A 232 22.04 28.61 28.98
CA GLU A 232 21.53 29.79 29.68
C GLU A 232 21.68 31.08 28.84
N THR A 233 20.71 31.34 27.95
CA THR A 233 20.36 32.70 27.54
C THR A 233 18.85 32.85 27.39
N THR A 234 18.28 33.48 28.43
CA THR A 234 17.39 34.65 28.35
C THR A 234 16.18 34.59 27.40
N ALA A 235 15.03 34.23 27.99
CA ALA A 235 13.74 34.78 27.59
C ALA A 235 13.51 36.14 28.29
N LYS A 236 13.40 37.21 27.50
CA LYS A 236 12.83 38.53 27.83
C LYS A 236 12.13 39.01 26.54
N GLU A 237 10.81 39.05 26.50
CA GLU A 237 9.93 40.20 26.83
C GLU A 237 9.90 41.30 25.76
N GLU A 238 8.75 42.00 25.72
CA GLU A 238 8.30 43.09 24.82
C GLU A 238 7.61 42.59 23.53
N GLU A 239 6.28 42.61 23.38
CA GLU A 239 5.29 43.67 23.66
C GLU A 239 5.73 45.04 23.15
N THR A 240 5.37 45.36 21.90
CA THR A 240 5.00 46.74 21.55
C THR A 240 3.89 46.78 20.49
N THR A 241 2.93 47.60 20.85
CA THR A 241 1.73 48.05 20.17
C THR A 241 2.06 49.21 19.20
N ALA A 242 1.10 49.54 18.32
CA ALA A 242 0.91 50.79 17.56
C ALA A 242 1.46 50.79 16.11
N LYS A 243 0.61 50.89 15.06
CA LYS A 243 -0.26 52.01 14.60
C LYS A 243 0.54 53.06 13.81
N GLY A 244 0.10 53.30 12.57
CA GLY A 244 0.59 54.35 11.66
C GLY A 244 1.03 53.74 10.32
N GLU A 245 0.81 54.33 9.16
CA GLU A 245 0.19 55.60 8.79
C GLU A 245 0.05 55.59 7.26
N GLN A 246 -0.89 56.38 6.76
CA GLN A 246 -1.08 56.69 5.35
C GLN A 246 0.17 57.36 4.75
N ALA A 247 0.48 57.08 3.48
CA ALA A 247 0.76 58.11 2.48
C ALA A 247 0.98 57.49 1.09
N SER A 248 0.11 57.83 0.14
CA SER A 248 0.44 57.97 -1.28
C SER A 248 1.18 59.31 -1.47
N PRO A 249 2.02 59.49 -2.51
CA PRO A 249 1.55 60.26 -3.68
C PRO A 249 2.19 59.86 -5.03
N LYS A 250 1.42 59.95 -6.13
CA LYS A 250 1.53 60.87 -7.29
C LYS A 250 2.76 60.67 -8.19
N ASP A 251 2.56 60.17 -9.41
CA ASP A 251 2.43 60.96 -10.66
C ASP A 251 3.78 61.56 -11.10
N GLU A 252 4.36 61.02 -12.17
CA GLU A 252 5.04 61.84 -13.17
C GLU A 252 5.08 61.15 -14.55
N GLU A 253 4.97 62.00 -15.56
CA GLU A 253 4.53 61.74 -16.92
C GLU A 253 5.62 61.24 -17.88
N SER A 254 5.15 60.50 -18.90
CA SER A 254 5.53 60.35 -20.33
C SER A 254 6.61 61.29 -20.95
N PRO A 255 7.24 61.01 -22.13
CA PRO A 255 6.51 60.82 -23.41
C PRO A 255 7.13 59.94 -24.56
N THR A 256 6.22 59.49 -25.45
CA THR A 256 6.31 59.32 -26.95
C THR A 256 7.39 58.39 -27.56
N THR A 257 7.08 57.45 -28.48
CA THR A 257 6.61 57.61 -29.89
C THR A 257 5.97 56.29 -30.38
N ALA A 258 4.75 56.24 -30.94
CA ALA A 258 4.32 56.49 -32.33
C ALA A 258 4.79 55.46 -33.40
N THR A 259 3.93 54.49 -33.77
CA THR A 259 3.67 53.95 -35.14
C THR A 259 2.58 52.87 -35.01
N ASP A 260 1.31 53.15 -35.27
CA ASP A 260 0.63 53.22 -36.59
C ASP A 260 0.50 51.86 -37.31
N ALA A 261 -0.69 51.26 -37.24
CA ALA A 261 -1.40 50.60 -38.34
C ALA A 261 -2.59 49.75 -37.82
N SER A 262 -3.79 50.32 -37.95
CA SER A 262 -5.09 49.62 -38.08
C SER A 262 -5.22 49.03 -39.51
N PRO A 263 -6.30 48.33 -39.94
CA PRO A 263 -7.60 48.10 -39.28
C PRO A 263 -8.27 46.71 -39.48
N ALA A 264 -9.40 46.56 -38.76
CA ALA A 264 -10.70 46.11 -39.27
C ALA A 264 -11.35 44.86 -38.64
N ALA A 265 -12.58 45.11 -38.15
CA ALA A 265 -13.75 44.24 -38.13
C ALA A 265 -13.84 43.09 -37.10
N SER A 266 -14.67 43.28 -36.07
CA SER A 266 -15.97 42.58 -35.99
C SER A 266 -16.75 42.97 -34.72
N LEU A 267 -17.76 43.82 -34.94
CA LEU A 267 -18.92 43.99 -34.06
C LEU A 267 -19.77 42.71 -34.11
N LEU A 268 -19.98 42.02 -32.98
CA LEU A 268 -21.14 41.14 -32.80
C LEU A 268 -21.63 41.11 -31.34
N SER A 269 -22.74 41.82 -31.13
CA SER A 269 -23.97 41.32 -30.51
C SER A 269 -23.94 40.79 -29.07
N SER A 270 -24.13 41.71 -28.12
CA SER A 270 -24.64 41.44 -26.77
C SER A 270 -26.17 41.36 -26.79
N GLY A 271 -26.75 40.16 -26.89
CA GLY A 271 -28.21 40.08 -27.00
C GLY A 271 -28.88 38.73 -26.82
N GLU A 272 -28.42 37.79 -25.98
CA GLU A 272 -29.22 36.55 -25.77
C GLU A 272 -28.90 35.72 -24.51
N ARG A 273 -29.07 36.29 -23.30
CA ARG A 273 -28.89 35.52 -22.05
C ARG A 273 -30.13 35.34 -21.16
N HIS A 274 -31.33 35.76 -21.58
CA HIS A 274 -32.50 35.79 -20.68
C HIS A 274 -33.61 34.74 -20.90
N LYS A 275 -33.37 33.62 -21.63
CA LYS A 275 -34.41 32.59 -21.87
C LYS A 275 -34.09 31.15 -21.42
N ARG A 276 -32.92 30.87 -20.84
CA ARG A 276 -32.55 29.49 -20.44
C ARG A 276 -32.82 29.11 -18.97
N SER A 277 -33.24 30.06 -18.11
CA SER A 277 -33.47 29.80 -16.67
C SER A 277 -34.82 29.10 -16.37
N ARG A 278 -35.89 29.35 -17.14
CA ARG A 278 -37.23 28.85 -16.80
C ARG A 278 -37.52 27.37 -17.15
N LYS A 279 -36.74 26.73 -18.04
CA LYS A 279 -36.98 25.32 -18.44
C LYS A 279 -36.45 24.27 -17.44
N ARG A 280 -35.61 24.63 -16.48
CA ARG A 280 -35.06 23.69 -15.48
C ARG A 280 -35.93 23.49 -14.23
N ALA A 281 -36.86 24.42 -13.94
CA ALA A 281 -37.73 24.33 -12.76
C ALA A 281 -38.89 23.32 -12.91
N MET A 282 -39.40 23.08 -14.12
CA MET A 282 -40.56 22.18 -14.32
C MET A 282 -40.19 20.68 -14.31
N LYS A 283 -38.93 20.30 -14.57
CA LYS A 283 -38.54 18.88 -14.64
C LYS A 283 -38.35 18.21 -13.26
N ARG A 284 -38.19 18.98 -12.18
CA ARG A 284 -38.03 18.45 -10.80
C ARG A 284 -39.36 18.11 -10.10
N LYS A 285 -40.51 18.59 -10.57
CA LYS A 285 -41.81 18.24 -9.97
C LYS A 285 -42.38 16.91 -10.46
N LYS A 286 -41.99 16.43 -11.66
CA LYS A 286 -42.55 15.17 -12.23
C LYS A 286 -41.88 13.89 -11.71
N SER A 287 -40.70 13.96 -11.07
CA SER A 287 -39.99 12.80 -10.54
C SER A 287 -40.37 12.41 -9.10
N ARG A 288 -41.03 13.29 -8.33
CA ARG A 288 -41.49 12.96 -6.97
C ARG A 288 -42.80 12.18 -6.91
N ALA A 289 -43.59 12.12 -7.99
CA ALA A 289 -44.87 11.41 -8.00
C ALA A 289 -44.75 9.90 -8.23
N ARG A 290 -43.62 9.38 -8.73
CA ARG A 290 -43.48 7.95 -9.07
C ARG A 290 -42.88 7.06 -7.99
N ARG A 291 -42.40 7.60 -6.86
CA ARG A 291 -41.75 6.80 -5.79
C ARG A 291 -42.68 6.31 -4.67
N ARG A 292 -43.99 6.53 -4.78
CA ARG A 292 -44.96 6.12 -3.73
C ARG A 292 -45.74 4.83 -4.01
N SER A 293 -45.55 4.13 -5.13
CA SER A 293 -46.44 3.02 -5.52
C SER A 293 -45.86 1.60 -5.42
N SER A 294 -44.62 1.37 -5.01
CA SER A 294 -44.00 0.03 -5.10
C SER A 294 -43.75 -0.71 -3.78
N ASN A 295 -44.10 -0.16 -2.61
CA ASN A 295 -43.85 -0.84 -1.33
C ASN A 295 -45.03 -1.69 -0.85
N LYS A 296 -45.51 -2.61 -1.69
CA LYS A 296 -46.57 -3.57 -1.34
C LYS A 296 -46.00 -4.99 -1.29
N ARG A 297 -45.79 -5.45 -0.04
CA ARG A 297 -45.94 -6.83 0.45
C ARG A 297 -45.23 -7.95 -0.33
N SER A 298 -44.17 -8.47 0.27
CA SER A 298 -43.92 -9.92 0.32
C SER A 298 -43.63 -10.31 1.78
N LYS A 299 -44.55 -11.07 2.38
CA LYS A 299 -44.36 -11.72 3.69
C LYS A 299 -43.60 -13.02 3.46
N PRO A 300 -42.55 -13.36 4.22
CA PRO A 300 -41.94 -14.67 4.16
C PRO A 300 -42.81 -15.69 4.91
N MET A 301 -43.10 -16.82 4.28
CA MET A 301 -43.77 -17.96 4.90
C MET A 301 -42.81 -18.67 5.86
N LEU A 302 -43.17 -18.73 7.13
CA LEU A 302 -42.55 -19.62 8.12
C LEU A 302 -42.96 -21.07 7.83
N THR A 303 -42.00 -21.88 7.38
CA THR A 303 -42.13 -23.33 7.31
C THR A 303 -41.89 -23.94 8.70
N ARG A 304 -42.87 -24.68 9.21
CA ARG A 304 -42.82 -25.44 10.47
C ARG A 304 -41.97 -26.72 10.32
N PRO A 305 -41.13 -27.08 11.30
CA PRO A 305 -40.48 -28.39 11.33
C PRO A 305 -41.44 -29.49 11.84
N LYS A 306 -41.38 -30.66 11.19
CA LYS A 306 -42.14 -31.87 11.56
C LYS A 306 -41.43 -32.60 12.72
N THR A 307 -42.13 -32.80 13.82
CA THR A 307 -41.71 -33.65 14.94
C THR A 307 -41.78 -35.13 14.56
N ARG A 308 -40.65 -35.84 14.65
CA ARG A 308 -40.53 -37.29 14.39
C ARG A 308 -40.84 -38.06 15.69
N LYS A 309 -41.90 -38.86 15.63
CA LYS A 309 -42.42 -39.75 16.69
C LYS A 309 -41.41 -40.89 16.96
N LYS A 310 -40.92 -41.02 18.20
CA LYS A 310 -40.24 -42.22 18.70
C LYS A 310 -41.29 -43.31 18.94
N ARG A 311 -41.09 -44.51 18.39
CA ARG A 311 -41.76 -45.74 18.83
C ARG A 311 -40.84 -46.44 19.85
N LYS A 312 -41.46 -46.89 20.94
CA LYS A 312 -40.93 -47.88 21.88
C LYS A 312 -40.98 -49.26 21.24
#